data_AF-A0AAD3HFX2-F1
#
_entry.id   AF-A0AAD3HFX2-F1
#
_cell.length_a   1.000
_cell.length_b   1.000
_cell.length_c   1.000
_cell.angle_alpha   90.00
_cell.angle_beta   90.00
_cell.angle_gamma   90.00
#
_symmetry.space_group_name_H-M   'P 1'
#
loop_
_entity.id
_entity.type
_entity.pdbx_description
1 polymer ?
#
loop_
_entity_poly.entity_id
_entity_poly.type
_entity_poly.pdbx_seq_one_letter_code
_entity_poly.pdbx_strand_id
1 'polypeptide(L)'
;MPSPLNHEIAPLALDTTEPASSRRREKKKQRSLSHFIQRVQIWIMYNKRNQLLTVFILFIISQSIHRQYQILSTQKHAKNARVLLDYSNISSLQDLKDAYEELPGAHLCFPGMKKYCKCDYPLKAKDRQGRRHWLKASHMNKERIVDMSKHKIDVVFYGDSITEGWLGTSYGFHNGRKEGSLKIFKKYFDNEKRVGIAMGISGDTSVNLLWRMQNGELPDTLQSPIFWMLIGTNDLGNTWCSPDAVVLGILRNVLEIRKRHPGSAIVLNALLPRSFAKNGDPYKGKKVSSKKYLPELYSAILDINRSLKEYAENHDNVEYFDANHLFFQNGVENDIGIEHSGKKKKAVINQELMYDFLHPSPKGYDLLGHDIAEKVNALLK
;
A
#
# COMPACT_ATOMS: atom_id res chain seq x y z
N MET A 1 60.28 52.50 20.27
CA MET A 1 60.91 51.95 19.05
C MET A 1 61.25 50.49 19.31
N PRO A 2 61.01 49.55 18.37
CA PRO A 2 60.34 49.66 17.06
C PRO A 2 59.06 48.76 16.98
N SER A 3 57.88 49.29 16.61
CA SER A 3 57.19 49.10 15.30
C SER A 3 58.05 49.12 14.03
N PRO A 4 57.54 48.75 12.82
CA PRO A 4 56.33 47.99 12.45
C PRO A 4 56.57 46.96 11.32
N LEU A 5 55.55 46.16 10.93
CA LEU A 5 55.13 46.07 9.52
C LEU A 5 53.76 45.38 9.39
N ASN A 6 52.81 46.17 8.92
CA ASN A 6 51.45 45.83 8.52
C ASN A 6 51.44 44.99 7.25
N HIS A 7 50.51 44.03 7.16
CA HIS A 7 49.85 43.72 5.90
C HIS A 7 48.37 43.43 6.15
N GLU A 8 47.54 44.43 5.82
CA GLU A 8 46.11 44.29 5.60
C GLU A 8 45.88 43.38 4.39
N ILE A 9 45.06 42.34 4.56
CA ILE A 9 44.53 41.55 3.45
C ILE A 9 43.18 42.17 3.06
N ALA A 10 43.17 42.84 1.91
CA ALA A 10 41.96 43.38 1.29
C ALA A 10 40.99 42.26 0.84
N PRO A 11 39.67 42.50 0.83
CA PRO A 11 38.70 41.53 0.34
C PRO A 11 38.77 41.43 -1.19
N LEU A 12 38.92 40.21 -1.72
CA LEU A 12 38.73 39.93 -3.14
C LEU A 12 37.27 40.24 -3.52
N ALA A 13 37.06 41.32 -4.26
CA ALA A 13 35.82 41.55 -4.99
C ALA A 13 35.73 40.51 -6.12
N LEU A 14 34.72 39.64 -6.06
CA LEU A 14 34.31 38.83 -7.21
C LEU A 14 33.72 39.76 -8.27
N ASP A 15 34.53 40.03 -9.28
CA ASP A 15 34.17 40.70 -10.52
C ASP A 15 33.01 39.95 -11.20
N THR A 16 31.82 40.54 -11.14
CA THR A 16 30.64 40.09 -11.88
C THR A 16 30.46 40.94 -13.13
N THR A 17 31.50 40.98 -13.98
CA THR A 17 31.35 41.47 -15.34
C THR A 17 31.19 40.30 -16.30
N GLU A 18 29.94 39.94 -16.54
CA GLU A 18 29.56 39.09 -17.67
C GLU A 18 30.09 39.73 -18.97
N PRO A 19 30.88 39.02 -19.80
CA PRO A 19 31.53 39.65 -20.93
C PRO A 19 30.49 40.11 -21.96
N ALA A 20 30.60 41.34 -22.45
CA ALA A 20 29.67 41.97 -23.41
C ALA A 20 29.41 41.16 -24.71
N SER A 21 30.19 40.10 -24.96
CA SER A 21 30.01 39.13 -26.04
C SER A 21 28.86 38.13 -25.80
N SER A 22 28.51 37.80 -24.54
CA SER A 22 27.43 36.86 -24.20
C SER A 22 26.05 37.49 -24.39
N ARG A 23 25.84 38.72 -23.88
CA ARG A 23 24.59 39.49 -24.06
C ARG A 23 24.32 39.86 -25.52
N ARG A 24 25.36 40.05 -26.34
CA ARG A 24 25.21 40.28 -27.80
C ARG A 24 24.76 39.02 -28.55
N ARG A 25 25.22 37.82 -28.14
CA ARG A 25 24.79 36.54 -28.72
C ARG A 25 23.35 36.20 -28.35
N GLU A 26 22.94 36.50 -27.13
CA GLU A 26 21.58 36.23 -26.64
C GLU A 26 20.54 37.18 -27.28
N LYS A 27 20.85 38.48 -27.40
CA LYS A 27 20.01 39.43 -28.16
C LYS A 27 19.93 39.10 -29.66
N LYS A 28 20.99 38.52 -30.27
CA LYS A 28 20.95 38.03 -31.66
C LYS A 28 20.04 36.80 -31.81
N LYS A 29 20.06 35.86 -30.86
CA LYS A 29 19.15 34.69 -30.83
C LYS A 29 17.69 35.11 -30.62
N GLN A 30 17.42 36.07 -29.73
CA GLN A 30 16.08 36.59 -29.49
C GLN A 30 15.51 37.35 -30.70
N ARG A 31 16.32 38.19 -31.37
CA ARG A 31 15.93 38.85 -32.63
C ARG A 31 15.75 37.86 -33.78
N SER A 32 16.54 36.79 -33.83
CA SER A 32 16.38 35.69 -34.80
C SER A 32 15.06 34.94 -34.60
N LEU A 33 14.65 34.70 -33.36
CA LEU A 33 13.39 34.03 -33.03
C LEU A 33 12.18 34.94 -33.30
N SER A 34 12.27 36.24 -33.00
CA SER A 34 11.17 37.17 -33.29
C SER A 34 10.99 37.36 -34.80
N HIS A 35 12.08 37.44 -35.58
CA HIS A 35 11.98 37.49 -37.05
C HIS A 35 11.42 36.19 -37.65
N PHE A 36 11.72 35.03 -37.06
CA PHE A 36 11.14 33.75 -37.48
C PHE A 36 9.64 33.72 -37.22
N ILE A 37 9.20 34.12 -36.03
CA ILE A 37 7.77 34.19 -35.67
C ILE A 37 7.02 35.18 -36.56
N GLN A 38 7.61 36.35 -36.84
CA GLN A 38 7.01 37.35 -37.73
C GLN A 38 6.87 36.84 -39.17
N ARG A 39 7.86 36.09 -39.68
CA ARG A 39 7.80 35.47 -41.02
C ARG A 39 6.76 34.36 -41.09
N VAL A 40 6.60 33.57 -40.03
CA VAL A 40 5.55 32.54 -39.93
C VAL A 40 4.16 33.21 -39.88
N GLN A 41 4.00 34.30 -39.14
CA GLN A 41 2.74 35.05 -39.08
C GLN A 41 2.37 35.69 -40.44
N ILE A 42 3.34 36.30 -41.13
CA ILE A 42 3.13 36.87 -42.48
C ILE A 42 2.80 35.76 -43.50
N TRP A 43 3.45 34.60 -43.42
CA TRP A 43 3.14 33.44 -44.27
C TRP A 43 1.74 32.88 -44.03
N ILE A 44 1.29 32.81 -42.77
CA ILE A 44 -0.08 32.42 -42.40
C ILE A 44 -1.11 33.44 -42.91
N MET A 45 -0.79 34.75 -42.88
CA MET A 45 -1.66 35.80 -43.39
C MET A 45 -1.78 35.80 -44.92
N TYR A 46 -0.70 35.48 -45.65
CA TYR A 46 -0.69 35.49 -47.11
C TYR A 46 -1.22 34.21 -47.76
N ASN A 47 -1.27 33.08 -47.06
CA ASN A 47 -1.72 31.81 -47.62
C ASN A 47 -3.19 31.52 -47.28
N LYS A 48 -4.11 32.41 -47.70
CA LYS A 48 -5.56 32.29 -47.47
C LYS A 48 -6.23 31.05 -48.11
N ARG A 49 -5.53 30.31 -48.97
CA ARG A 49 -6.10 29.17 -49.71
C ARG A 49 -6.03 27.83 -48.98
N ASN A 50 -5.19 27.70 -47.94
CA ASN A 50 -4.91 26.43 -47.27
C ASN A 50 -5.01 26.50 -45.73
N GLN A 51 -5.84 27.38 -45.18
CA GLN A 51 -6.02 27.49 -43.71
C GLN A 51 -6.47 26.18 -43.07
N LEU A 52 -7.36 25.42 -43.74
CA LEU A 52 -7.78 24.09 -43.31
C LEU A 52 -6.61 23.10 -43.25
N LEU A 53 -5.73 23.12 -44.26
CA LEU A 53 -4.56 22.24 -44.30
C LEU A 53 -3.57 22.56 -43.18
N THR A 54 -3.34 23.86 -42.90
CA THR A 54 -2.48 24.30 -41.79
C THR A 54 -3.06 23.90 -40.43
N VAL A 55 -4.37 24.07 -40.22
CA VAL A 55 -5.06 23.63 -38.99
C VAL A 55 -4.97 22.11 -38.83
N PHE A 56 -5.15 21.36 -39.93
CA PHE A 56 -5.04 19.90 -39.93
C PHE A 56 -3.63 19.41 -39.61
N ILE A 57 -2.59 20.05 -40.16
CA ILE A 57 -1.18 19.74 -39.86
C ILE A 57 -0.87 20.05 -38.39
N LEU A 58 -1.33 21.19 -37.86
CA LEU A 58 -1.14 21.54 -36.44
C LEU A 58 -1.87 20.56 -35.51
N PHE A 59 -3.05 20.08 -35.90
CA PHE A 59 -3.79 19.05 -35.16
C PHE A 59 -3.01 17.73 -35.13
N ILE A 60 -2.49 17.26 -36.27
CA ILE A 60 -1.68 16.02 -36.32
C ILE A 60 -0.40 16.14 -35.49
N ILE A 61 0.28 17.30 -35.54
CA ILE A 61 1.47 17.56 -34.72
C ILE A 61 1.10 17.56 -33.24
N SER A 62 -0.01 18.20 -32.86
CA SER A 62 -0.51 18.20 -31.47
C SER A 62 -0.84 16.79 -30.98
N GLN A 63 -1.55 15.98 -31.78
CA GLN A 63 -1.86 14.58 -31.45
C GLN A 63 -0.59 13.73 -31.34
N SER A 64 0.40 13.97 -32.21
CA SER A 64 1.69 13.26 -32.17
C SER A 64 2.50 13.62 -30.92
N ILE A 65 2.55 14.91 -30.55
CA ILE A 65 3.19 15.37 -29.31
C ILE A 65 2.45 14.83 -28.09
N HIS A 66 1.11 14.83 -28.10
CA HIS A 66 0.30 14.28 -27.01
C HIS A 66 0.57 12.78 -26.85
N ARG A 67 0.59 12.03 -27.96
CA ARG A 67 0.93 10.60 -27.96
C ARG A 67 2.36 10.36 -27.48
N GLN A 68 3.34 11.15 -27.92
CA GLN A 68 4.72 11.06 -27.46
C GLN A 68 4.83 11.39 -25.96
N TYR A 69 4.08 12.37 -25.47
CA TYR A 69 4.00 12.70 -24.05
C TYR A 69 3.37 11.57 -23.25
N GLN A 70 2.31 10.93 -23.75
CA GLN A 70 1.70 9.75 -23.11
C GLN A 70 2.66 8.56 -23.10
N ILE A 71 3.43 8.33 -24.16
CA ILE A 71 4.46 7.29 -24.23
C ILE A 71 5.60 7.60 -23.25
N LEU A 72 6.08 8.85 -23.19
CA LEU A 72 7.14 9.24 -22.24
C LEU A 72 6.65 9.24 -20.79
N SER A 73 5.39 9.60 -20.56
CA SER A 73 4.68 9.50 -19.28
C SER A 73 4.62 8.03 -18.84
N THR A 74 4.10 7.15 -19.69
CA THR A 74 4.01 5.70 -19.42
C THR A 74 5.39 5.07 -19.26
N GLN A 75 6.41 5.46 -20.05
CA GLN A 75 7.79 5.00 -19.88
C GLN A 75 8.46 5.54 -18.61
N LYS A 76 8.14 6.78 -18.17
CA LYS A 76 8.63 7.34 -16.90
C LYS A 76 7.94 6.67 -15.70
N HIS A 77 6.67 6.30 -15.85
CA HIS A 77 5.97 5.46 -14.89
C HIS A 77 6.53 4.04 -14.88
N ALA A 78 6.86 3.45 -16.04
CA ALA A 78 7.48 2.13 -16.16
C ALA A 78 8.92 2.08 -15.64
N LYS A 79 9.73 3.15 -15.82
CA LYS A 79 11.08 3.25 -15.25
C LYS A 79 11.10 3.33 -13.72
N ASN A 80 9.97 3.70 -13.10
CA ASN A 80 9.79 3.70 -11.65
C ASN A 80 8.83 2.59 -11.18
N ALA A 81 8.28 1.81 -12.10
CA ALA A 81 7.39 0.70 -11.78
C ALA A 81 8.28 -0.40 -11.22
N ARG A 82 8.05 -0.70 -9.94
CA ARG A 82 8.68 -1.84 -9.30
C ARG A 82 8.11 -3.09 -9.97
N VAL A 83 8.96 -3.84 -10.64
CA VAL A 83 8.56 -5.17 -11.16
C VAL A 83 8.57 -6.09 -9.95
N LEU A 84 7.38 -6.39 -9.42
CA LEU A 84 7.20 -7.48 -8.47
C LEU A 84 7.49 -8.81 -9.18
N LEU A 85 7.96 -9.80 -8.42
CA LEU A 85 7.98 -11.16 -8.94
C LEU A 85 6.56 -11.69 -9.10
N ASP A 86 6.39 -12.64 -10.02
CA ASP A 86 5.14 -13.35 -10.20
C ASP A 86 5.02 -14.44 -9.13
N TYR A 87 3.97 -14.35 -8.32
CA TYR A 87 3.67 -15.28 -7.23
C TYR A 87 2.48 -16.18 -7.54
N SER A 88 1.86 -16.01 -8.71
CA SER A 88 0.57 -16.61 -9.07
C SER A 88 0.55 -18.14 -9.08
N ASN A 89 1.72 -18.78 -9.22
CA ASN A 89 1.87 -20.24 -9.35
C ASN A 89 2.43 -20.92 -8.08
N ILE A 90 2.54 -20.22 -6.95
CA ILE A 90 3.07 -20.80 -5.71
C ILE A 90 2.08 -21.83 -5.13
N SER A 91 2.43 -23.11 -5.19
CA SER A 91 1.60 -24.21 -4.68
C SER A 91 2.20 -24.90 -3.46
N SER A 92 3.51 -24.75 -3.25
CA SER A 92 4.26 -25.48 -2.23
C SER A 92 5.20 -24.59 -1.42
N LEU A 93 5.66 -25.11 -0.27
CA LEU A 93 6.69 -24.42 0.52
C LEU A 93 8.02 -24.35 -0.23
N GLN A 94 8.27 -25.26 -1.17
CA GLN A 94 9.48 -25.22 -1.99
C GLN A 94 9.39 -24.06 -2.99
N ASP A 95 8.25 -23.90 -3.67
CA ASP A 95 8.00 -22.79 -4.61
C ASP A 95 8.19 -21.43 -3.92
N LEU A 96 7.72 -21.30 -2.66
CA LEU A 96 7.97 -20.09 -1.86
C LEU A 96 9.45 -19.82 -1.60
N LYS A 97 10.23 -20.87 -1.32
CA LYS A 97 11.67 -20.73 -1.09
C LYS A 97 12.37 -20.36 -2.38
N ASP A 98 12.02 -20.99 -3.49
CA ASP A 98 12.61 -20.71 -4.80
C ASP A 98 12.32 -19.25 -5.20
N ALA A 99 11.06 -18.81 -5.08
CA ALA A 99 10.67 -17.42 -5.29
C ALA A 99 11.37 -16.42 -4.35
N TYR A 100 11.70 -16.84 -3.12
CA TYR A 100 12.49 -16.04 -2.20
C TYR A 100 13.94 -15.87 -2.66
N GLU A 101 14.58 -16.93 -3.15
CA GLU A 101 15.96 -16.91 -3.67
C GLU A 101 16.07 -16.07 -4.96
N GLU A 102 15.00 -15.97 -5.74
CA GLU A 102 14.93 -15.15 -6.96
C GLU A 102 14.82 -13.64 -6.70
N LEU A 103 14.58 -13.21 -5.45
CA LEU A 103 14.46 -11.79 -5.12
C LEU A 103 15.72 -11.01 -5.55
N PRO A 104 15.60 -9.95 -6.37
CA PRO A 104 16.76 -9.22 -6.88
C PRO A 104 17.70 -8.76 -5.75
N GLY A 105 18.90 -9.36 -5.69
CA GLY A 105 19.90 -9.05 -4.65
C GLY A 105 19.42 -9.23 -3.21
N ALA A 106 18.48 -10.16 -2.95
CA ALA A 106 17.89 -10.51 -1.66
C ALA A 106 17.48 -9.31 -0.78
N HIS A 107 16.90 -8.27 -1.38
CA HIS A 107 16.42 -7.11 -0.63
C HIS A 107 15.06 -7.38 0.04
N LEU A 108 15.11 -7.93 1.26
CA LEU A 108 14.00 -8.00 2.24
C LEU A 108 13.41 -6.64 2.61
N CYS A 109 14.10 -5.55 2.28
CA CYS A 109 13.81 -4.23 2.79
C CYS A 109 13.17 -3.34 1.74
N PHE A 110 12.24 -2.50 2.19
CA PHE A 110 11.65 -1.46 1.38
C PHE A 110 12.74 -0.55 0.75
N PRO A 111 12.59 -0.05 -0.50
CA PRO A 111 13.64 0.67 -1.21
C PRO A 111 13.99 1.95 -0.46
N GLY A 112 15.29 2.22 -0.32
CA GLY A 112 15.78 3.35 0.46
C GLY A 112 15.62 3.20 1.98
N MET A 113 15.09 2.08 2.48
CA MET A 113 14.80 1.86 3.90
C MET A 113 15.71 0.87 4.60
N LYS A 114 16.82 0.45 3.96
CA LYS A 114 17.79 -0.50 4.55
C LYS A 114 18.20 -0.14 5.99
N LYS A 115 18.35 1.15 6.33
CA LYS A 115 18.67 1.62 7.69
C LYS A 115 17.55 1.42 8.72
N TYR A 116 16.29 1.46 8.30
CA TYR A 116 15.11 1.36 9.17
C TYR A 116 14.47 -0.03 9.14
N CYS A 117 14.90 -0.86 8.20
CA CYS A 117 14.41 -2.20 7.96
C CYS A 117 14.70 -3.11 9.15
N LYS A 118 13.63 -3.71 9.64
CA LYS A 118 13.61 -4.77 10.66
C LYS A 118 12.84 -5.97 10.14
N CYS A 119 12.82 -6.14 8.82
CA CYS A 119 12.09 -7.20 8.17
C CYS A 119 12.70 -8.54 8.57
N ASP A 120 11.85 -9.43 9.07
CA ASP A 120 12.23 -10.80 9.37
C ASP A 120 12.18 -11.66 8.11
N TYR A 121 12.82 -12.83 8.16
CA TYR A 121 12.74 -13.80 7.07
C TYR A 121 11.28 -14.28 6.92
N PRO A 122 10.59 -13.98 5.79
CA PRO A 122 9.13 -14.08 5.70
C PRO A 122 8.60 -15.51 5.79
N LEU A 123 9.43 -16.51 5.51
CA LEU A 123 9.03 -17.92 5.50
C LEU A 123 9.19 -18.61 6.87
N LYS A 124 9.76 -17.93 7.86
CA LYS A 124 10.04 -18.50 9.19
C LYS A 124 9.17 -17.86 10.27
N ALA A 125 8.45 -18.71 10.98
CA ALA A 125 7.68 -18.33 12.15
C ALA A 125 8.57 -17.63 13.19
N LYS A 126 8.07 -16.52 13.73
CA LYS A 126 8.77 -15.76 14.75
C LYS A 126 7.81 -15.22 15.80
N ASP A 127 8.12 -15.47 17.05
CA ASP A 127 7.39 -14.94 18.19
C ASP A 127 7.76 -13.48 18.49
N ARG A 128 7.08 -12.89 19.48
CA ARG A 128 7.41 -11.56 20.01
C ARG A 128 8.00 -11.68 21.41
N GLN A 129 9.14 -12.39 21.52
CA GLN A 129 9.85 -12.73 22.76
C GLN A 129 9.68 -11.69 23.87
N GLY A 130 9.24 -12.17 25.05
CA GLY A 130 9.10 -11.34 26.26
C GLY A 130 7.93 -10.35 26.26
N ARG A 131 7.13 -10.23 25.19
CA ARG A 131 5.94 -9.37 25.18
C ARG A 131 4.75 -10.06 25.86
N ARG A 132 4.68 -9.94 27.18
CA ARG A 132 3.62 -10.53 28.03
C ARG A 132 2.20 -10.28 27.51
N HIS A 133 1.88 -9.06 27.08
CA HIS A 133 0.55 -8.74 26.55
C HIS A 133 0.24 -9.45 25.24
N TRP A 134 1.23 -9.67 24.38
CA TRP A 134 1.07 -10.41 23.13
C TRP A 134 0.83 -11.91 23.40
N LEU A 135 1.62 -12.50 24.31
CA LEU A 135 1.42 -13.89 24.74
C LEU A 135 0.06 -14.08 25.42
N LYS A 136 -0.39 -13.11 26.23
CA LYS A 136 -1.73 -13.12 26.83
C LYS A 136 -2.82 -13.08 25.76
N ALA A 137 -2.70 -12.20 24.76
CA ALA A 137 -3.64 -12.14 23.64
C ALA A 137 -3.68 -13.47 22.85
N SER A 138 -2.53 -14.08 22.60
CA SER A 138 -2.43 -15.41 21.98
C SER A 138 -3.10 -16.50 22.81
N HIS A 139 -2.97 -16.43 24.15
CA HIS A 139 -3.67 -17.34 25.05
C HIS A 139 -5.19 -17.16 24.98
N MET A 140 -5.70 -15.92 25.02
CA MET A 140 -7.14 -15.65 24.91
C MET A 140 -7.73 -16.06 23.55
N ASN A 141 -6.93 -15.99 22.48
CA ASN A 141 -7.31 -16.56 21.19
C ASN A 141 -7.50 -18.09 21.29
N LYS A 142 -6.58 -18.80 21.94
CA LYS A 142 -6.71 -20.25 22.16
C LYS A 142 -7.90 -20.62 23.03
N GLU A 143 -8.16 -19.86 24.09
CA GLU A 143 -9.38 -20.02 24.92
C GLU A 143 -10.64 -19.88 24.07
N ARG A 144 -10.70 -18.88 23.17
CA ARG A 144 -11.84 -18.70 22.26
C ARG A 144 -12.08 -19.90 21.34
N ILE A 145 -11.03 -20.56 20.87
CA ILE A 145 -11.17 -21.81 20.08
C ILE A 145 -11.84 -22.89 20.94
N VAL A 146 -11.40 -23.04 22.20
CA VAL A 146 -11.95 -24.04 23.12
C VAL A 146 -13.41 -23.72 23.45
N ASP A 147 -13.73 -22.46 23.77
CA ASP A 147 -15.09 -22.02 24.10
C ASP A 147 -16.06 -22.26 22.93
N MET A 148 -15.59 -22.07 21.70
CA MET A 148 -16.38 -22.24 20.49
C MET A 148 -16.37 -23.67 19.94
N SER A 149 -15.67 -24.62 20.57
CA SER A 149 -15.52 -26.00 20.07
C SER A 149 -16.83 -26.78 19.92
N LYS A 150 -17.89 -26.39 20.63
CA LYS A 150 -19.23 -26.99 20.55
C LYS A 150 -20.14 -26.30 19.52
N HIS A 151 -19.68 -25.20 18.92
CA HIS A 151 -20.43 -24.43 17.95
C HIS A 151 -19.89 -24.68 16.55
N LYS A 152 -20.79 -24.66 15.55
CA LYS A 152 -20.36 -24.60 14.15
C LYS A 152 -19.78 -23.21 13.90
N ILE A 153 -18.51 -23.13 13.51
CA ILE A 153 -17.84 -21.87 13.18
C ILE A 153 -17.81 -21.76 11.65
N ASP A 154 -18.55 -20.81 11.09
CA ASP A 154 -18.63 -20.60 9.65
C ASP A 154 -17.42 -19.81 9.10
N VAL A 155 -16.79 -18.95 9.92
CA VAL A 155 -15.60 -18.19 9.49
C VAL A 155 -14.63 -17.89 10.64
N VAL A 156 -13.34 -18.08 10.40
CA VAL A 156 -12.25 -17.69 11.30
C VAL A 156 -11.47 -16.53 10.69
N PHE A 157 -11.44 -15.38 11.38
CA PHE A 157 -10.68 -14.21 10.95
C PHE A 157 -9.29 -14.18 11.59
N TYR A 158 -8.23 -14.29 10.79
CA TYR A 158 -6.85 -14.06 11.22
C TYR A 158 -6.33 -12.69 10.76
N GLY A 159 -5.47 -12.09 11.58
CA GLY A 159 -4.82 -10.86 11.20
C GLY A 159 -4.10 -10.15 12.34
N ASP A 160 -4.08 -8.82 12.25
CA ASP A 160 -3.37 -7.93 13.17
C ASP A 160 -4.32 -7.07 14.04
N SER A 161 -3.95 -5.81 14.29
CA SER A 161 -4.74 -4.84 15.06
C SER A 161 -6.08 -4.47 14.43
N ILE A 162 -6.23 -4.63 13.11
CA ILE A 162 -7.50 -4.43 12.41
C ILE A 162 -8.43 -5.59 12.75
N THR A 163 -7.97 -6.83 12.62
CA THR A 163 -8.77 -8.01 12.98
C THR A 163 -9.08 -8.05 14.48
N GLU A 164 -8.13 -7.71 15.35
CA GLU A 164 -8.39 -7.60 16.79
C GLU A 164 -9.40 -6.48 17.11
N GLY A 165 -9.44 -5.44 16.27
CA GLY A 165 -10.30 -4.30 16.48
C GLY A 165 -11.79 -4.62 16.46
N TRP A 166 -12.20 -5.69 15.77
CA TRP A 166 -13.54 -6.26 15.85
C TRP A 166 -13.98 -6.55 17.29
N LEU A 167 -13.05 -6.96 18.16
CA LEU A 167 -13.33 -7.27 19.55
C LEU A 167 -13.37 -6.02 20.46
N GLY A 168 -13.11 -4.83 19.90
CA GLY A 168 -12.97 -3.59 20.69
C GLY A 168 -11.69 -3.57 21.54
N THR A 169 -10.67 -4.37 21.19
CA THR A 169 -9.46 -4.54 22.01
C THR A 169 -8.15 -4.21 21.28
N SER A 170 -7.06 -4.13 22.05
CA SER A 170 -5.67 -4.13 21.59
C SER A 170 -4.80 -4.90 22.59
N TYR A 171 -4.06 -5.90 22.10
CA TYR A 171 -3.39 -6.91 22.93
C TYR A 171 -4.33 -7.55 23.97
N GLY A 172 -5.61 -7.68 23.63
CA GLY A 172 -6.70 -8.21 24.43
C GLY A 172 -7.16 -7.33 25.59
N PHE A 173 -6.71 -6.07 25.63
CA PHE A 173 -7.22 -5.07 26.57
C PHE A 173 -8.23 -4.18 25.84
N HIS A 174 -9.27 -3.76 26.55
CA HIS A 174 -10.26 -2.82 26.02
C HIS A 174 -9.58 -1.55 25.48
N ASN A 175 -10.06 -1.07 24.33
CA ASN A 175 -9.57 0.14 23.69
C ASN A 175 -10.74 1.07 23.35
N GLY A 176 -10.85 2.20 24.04
CA GLY A 176 -11.97 3.14 23.88
C GLY A 176 -12.10 3.75 22.47
N ARG A 177 -11.05 3.75 21.65
CA ARG A 177 -11.16 4.19 20.23
C ARG A 177 -11.93 3.20 19.35
N LYS A 178 -12.11 1.96 19.84
CA LYS A 178 -12.80 0.86 19.17
C LYS A 178 -14.09 0.47 19.89
N GLU A 179 -14.58 1.31 20.80
CA GLU A 179 -15.84 1.11 21.52
C GLU A 179 -16.99 0.86 20.53
N GLY A 180 -17.86 -0.11 20.85
CA GLY A 180 -18.94 -0.53 19.96
C GLY A 180 -18.55 -1.47 18.81
N SER A 181 -17.26 -1.68 18.50
CA SER A 181 -16.84 -2.59 17.41
C SER A 181 -17.28 -4.03 17.66
N LEU A 182 -17.27 -4.50 18.91
CA LEU A 182 -17.75 -5.84 19.28
C LEU A 182 -19.25 -6.01 18.98
N LYS A 183 -20.07 -4.98 19.22
CA LYS A 183 -21.50 -5.02 18.90
C LYS A 183 -21.72 -5.19 17.39
N ILE A 184 -20.89 -4.52 16.59
CA ILE A 184 -20.92 -4.60 15.12
C ILE A 184 -20.45 -5.98 14.66
N PHE A 185 -19.36 -6.50 15.23
CA PHE A 185 -18.90 -7.85 14.94
C PHE A 185 -20.01 -8.87 15.22
N LYS A 186 -20.69 -8.77 16.37
CA LYS A 186 -21.81 -9.66 16.70
C LYS A 186 -22.99 -9.54 15.73
N LYS A 187 -23.36 -8.31 15.38
CA LYS A 187 -24.40 -8.03 14.37
C LYS A 187 -24.16 -8.81 13.08
N TYR A 188 -22.91 -8.93 12.62
CA TYR A 188 -22.60 -9.63 11.37
C TYR A 188 -22.19 -11.08 11.53
N PHE A 189 -21.45 -11.45 12.58
CA PHE A 189 -20.76 -12.74 12.72
C PHE A 189 -21.06 -13.49 14.04
N ASP A 190 -22.06 -13.08 14.80
CA ASP A 190 -22.55 -13.81 15.98
C ASP A 190 -24.09 -13.78 15.96
N ASN A 191 -24.67 -14.43 14.95
CA ASN A 191 -26.11 -14.49 14.74
C ASN A 191 -26.52 -15.82 14.07
N GLU A 192 -27.82 -16.03 13.92
CA GLU A 192 -28.40 -17.26 13.36
C GLU A 192 -27.93 -17.60 11.94
N LYS A 193 -27.48 -16.62 11.15
CA LYS A 193 -27.03 -16.85 9.77
C LYS A 193 -25.60 -17.34 9.71
N ARG A 194 -24.74 -16.91 10.65
CA ARG A 194 -23.32 -17.26 10.66
C ARG A 194 -22.67 -16.98 12.01
N VAL A 195 -21.71 -17.83 12.34
CA VAL A 195 -20.87 -17.71 13.52
C VAL A 195 -19.42 -17.53 13.07
N GLY A 196 -18.76 -16.50 13.58
CA GLY A 196 -17.36 -16.23 13.29
C GLY A 196 -16.55 -15.86 14.53
N ILE A 197 -15.25 -16.10 14.47
CA ILE A 197 -14.31 -15.74 15.54
C ILE A 197 -13.21 -14.84 15.00
N ALA A 198 -12.88 -13.77 15.74
CA ALA A 198 -11.77 -12.88 15.42
C ALA A 198 -10.51 -13.25 16.22
N MET A 199 -9.41 -13.50 15.50
CA MET A 199 -8.14 -14.03 16.00
C MET A 199 -6.95 -13.14 15.61
N GLY A 200 -7.18 -11.83 15.67
CA GLY A 200 -6.16 -10.80 15.43
C GLY A 200 -5.39 -10.43 16.69
N ILE A 201 -4.13 -10.00 16.52
CA ILE A 201 -3.35 -9.39 17.62
C ILE A 201 -2.62 -8.15 17.14
N SER A 202 -2.72 -7.08 17.91
CA SER A 202 -2.17 -5.77 17.55
C SER A 202 -0.69 -5.79 17.23
N GLY A 203 -0.35 -5.21 16.08
CA GLY A 203 1.03 -5.05 15.63
C GLY A 203 1.69 -6.32 15.10
N ASP A 204 0.94 -7.41 14.95
CA ASP A 204 1.45 -8.62 14.32
C ASP A 204 1.87 -8.39 12.88
N THR A 205 3.00 -8.98 12.53
CA THR A 205 3.43 -9.22 11.16
C THR A 205 3.02 -10.62 10.71
N SER A 206 3.18 -10.91 9.41
CA SER A 206 2.90 -12.23 8.83
C SER A 206 3.64 -13.38 9.55
N VAL A 207 4.89 -13.18 9.94
CA VAL A 207 5.69 -14.19 10.66
C VAL A 207 5.23 -14.40 12.11
N ASN A 208 4.57 -13.41 12.71
CA ASN A 208 3.99 -13.53 14.05
C ASN A 208 2.70 -14.35 14.01
N LEU A 209 1.84 -14.09 13.01
CA LEU A 209 0.65 -14.91 12.78
C LEU A 209 1.02 -16.37 12.51
N LEU A 210 2.04 -16.60 11.68
CA LEU A 210 2.52 -17.95 11.37
C LEU A 210 2.97 -18.69 12.64
N TRP A 211 3.70 -18.00 13.52
CA TRP A 211 4.08 -18.57 14.80
C TRP A 211 2.86 -18.96 15.62
N ARG A 212 1.84 -18.09 15.72
CA ARG A 212 0.62 -18.37 16.50
C ARG A 212 -0.12 -19.58 15.98
N MET A 213 -0.33 -19.66 14.66
CA MET A 213 -0.95 -20.83 14.01
C MET A 213 -0.20 -22.12 14.37
N GLN A 214 1.13 -22.08 14.28
CA GLN A 214 1.98 -23.22 14.64
C GLN A 214 2.03 -23.56 16.14
N ASN A 215 1.62 -22.63 17.01
CA ASN A 215 1.66 -22.75 18.47
C ASN A 215 0.25 -22.77 19.09
N GLY A 216 -0.68 -23.45 18.40
CA GLY A 216 -1.97 -23.85 18.93
C GLY A 216 -3.14 -22.95 18.57
N GLU A 217 -2.94 -21.88 17.78
CA GLU A 217 -4.06 -21.07 17.27
C GLU A 217 -4.66 -21.57 15.97
N LEU A 218 -4.12 -22.63 15.36
CA LEU A 218 -4.72 -23.33 14.22
C LEU A 218 -4.66 -24.86 14.44
N PRO A 219 -5.35 -25.39 15.47
CA PRO A 219 -5.39 -26.82 15.71
C PRO A 219 -6.32 -27.53 14.71
N ASP A 220 -6.10 -28.82 14.46
CA ASP A 220 -6.95 -29.62 13.57
C ASP A 220 -8.42 -29.70 14.08
N THR A 221 -8.67 -29.41 15.35
CA THR A 221 -10.02 -29.33 15.93
C THR A 221 -10.77 -28.05 15.59
N LEU A 222 -10.09 -27.01 15.08
CA LEU A 222 -10.73 -25.76 14.65
C LEU A 222 -11.32 -25.94 13.24
N GLN A 223 -12.53 -26.50 13.18
CA GLN A 223 -13.21 -26.74 11.91
C GLN A 223 -13.99 -25.50 11.47
N SER A 224 -13.64 -24.96 10.29
CA SER A 224 -14.37 -23.87 9.67
C SER A 224 -14.26 -23.95 8.14
N PRO A 225 -15.35 -23.72 7.38
CA PRO A 225 -15.28 -23.72 5.93
C PRO A 225 -14.52 -22.51 5.37
N ILE A 226 -14.35 -21.42 6.14
CA ILE A 226 -13.72 -20.18 5.67
C ILE A 226 -12.67 -19.69 6.66
N PHE A 227 -11.45 -19.48 6.16
CA PHE A 227 -10.41 -18.73 6.86
C PHE A 227 -10.19 -17.39 6.18
N TRP A 228 -10.50 -16.30 6.86
CA TRP A 228 -10.38 -14.95 6.34
C TRP A 228 -9.11 -14.27 6.87
N MET A 229 -8.23 -13.81 5.99
CA MET A 229 -6.92 -13.28 6.37
C MET A 229 -6.73 -11.82 5.96
N LEU A 230 -6.40 -10.98 6.94
CA LEU A 230 -5.93 -9.60 6.74
C LEU A 230 -4.66 -9.38 7.57
N ILE A 231 -3.49 -9.50 6.93
CA ILE A 231 -2.17 -9.38 7.56
C ILE A 231 -1.16 -8.80 6.57
N GLY A 232 -0.15 -8.07 7.04
CA GLY A 232 0.92 -7.52 6.19
C GLY A 232 1.16 -6.02 6.34
N THR A 233 0.17 -5.26 6.84
CA THR A 233 0.31 -3.81 6.99
C THR A 233 1.43 -3.43 7.97
N ASN A 234 1.71 -4.26 8.97
CA ASN A 234 2.79 -4.05 9.93
C ASN A 234 4.15 -4.49 9.38
N ASP A 235 4.19 -5.54 8.55
CA ASP A 235 5.40 -5.94 7.81
C ASP A 235 5.91 -4.76 6.99
N LEU A 236 4.99 -4.09 6.30
CA LEU A 236 5.26 -2.90 5.51
C LEU A 236 5.57 -1.67 6.39
N GLY A 237 4.67 -1.31 7.30
CA GLY A 237 4.70 -0.02 7.98
C GLY A 237 5.55 0.06 9.24
N ASN A 238 5.81 -1.06 9.92
CA ASN A 238 6.59 -1.10 11.17
C ASN A 238 7.99 -1.69 10.96
N THR A 239 8.11 -2.71 10.10
CA THR A 239 9.39 -3.38 9.84
C THR A 239 10.02 -3.00 8.51
N TRP A 240 9.33 -2.24 7.65
CA TRP A 240 9.83 -1.82 6.34
C TRP A 240 10.28 -3.01 5.48
N CYS A 241 9.52 -4.09 5.48
CA CYS A 241 9.66 -5.18 4.52
C CYS A 241 9.39 -4.67 3.09
N SER A 242 10.05 -5.28 2.10
CA SER A 242 9.68 -5.08 0.70
C SER A 242 8.28 -5.66 0.43
N PRO A 243 7.52 -5.13 -0.54
CA PRO A 243 6.25 -5.70 -0.99
C PRO A 243 6.33 -7.20 -1.26
N ASP A 244 7.37 -7.62 -1.97
CA ASP A 244 7.69 -9.02 -2.25
C ASP A 244 7.80 -9.87 -0.97
N ALA A 245 8.54 -9.40 0.04
CA ALA A 245 8.65 -10.09 1.33
C ALA A 245 7.31 -10.16 2.08
N VAL A 246 6.46 -9.13 1.96
CA VAL A 246 5.11 -9.14 2.54
C VAL A 246 4.24 -10.19 1.86
N VAL A 247 4.23 -10.25 0.52
CA VAL A 247 3.47 -11.27 -0.23
C VAL A 247 3.93 -12.67 0.17
N LEU A 248 5.24 -12.95 0.16
CA LEU A 248 5.79 -14.25 0.57
C LEU A 248 5.37 -14.64 2.00
N GLY A 249 5.38 -13.68 2.93
CA GLY A 249 4.94 -13.91 4.31
C GLY A 249 3.44 -14.24 4.42
N ILE A 250 2.59 -13.54 3.67
CA ILE A 250 1.15 -13.82 3.59
C ILE A 250 0.93 -15.23 3.01
N LEU A 251 1.54 -15.54 1.87
CA LEU A 251 1.40 -16.83 1.20
C LEU A 251 1.93 -17.99 2.07
N ARG A 252 2.97 -17.76 2.88
CA ARG A 252 3.41 -18.75 3.85
C ARG A 252 2.31 -19.11 4.87
N ASN A 253 1.51 -18.13 5.31
CA ASN A 253 0.35 -18.39 6.18
C ASN A 253 -0.77 -19.12 5.43
N VAL A 254 -1.00 -18.80 4.16
CA VAL A 254 -1.96 -19.53 3.30
C VAL A 254 -1.58 -21.01 3.22
N LEU A 255 -0.32 -21.34 2.94
CA LEU A 255 0.14 -22.72 2.90
C LEU A 255 0.04 -23.43 4.25
N GLU A 256 0.20 -22.71 5.37
CA GLU A 256 -0.02 -23.27 6.70
C GLU A 256 -1.49 -23.68 6.91
N ILE A 257 -2.43 -22.83 6.48
CA ILE A 257 -3.86 -23.13 6.54
C ILE A 257 -4.20 -24.29 5.61
N ARG A 258 -3.79 -24.26 4.33
CA ARG A 258 -4.05 -25.36 3.38
C ARG A 258 -3.52 -26.70 3.88
N LYS A 259 -2.36 -26.70 4.54
CA LYS A 259 -1.78 -27.93 5.12
C LYS A 259 -2.66 -28.54 6.20
N ARG A 260 -3.24 -27.72 7.10
CA ARG A 260 -4.04 -28.20 8.23
C ARG A 260 -5.53 -28.37 7.90
N HIS A 261 -6.05 -27.52 7.03
CA HIS A 261 -7.46 -27.44 6.65
C HIS A 261 -7.60 -27.41 5.11
N PRO A 262 -7.25 -28.51 4.41
CA PRO A 262 -7.20 -28.53 2.94
C PRO A 262 -8.56 -28.33 2.26
N GLY A 263 -9.66 -28.57 2.97
CA GLY A 263 -11.02 -28.41 2.44
C GLY A 263 -11.65 -27.02 2.67
N SER A 264 -10.95 -26.12 3.37
CA SER A 264 -11.48 -24.79 3.68
C SER A 264 -11.12 -23.77 2.62
N ALA A 265 -12.04 -22.86 2.32
CA ALA A 265 -11.75 -21.67 1.53
C ALA A 265 -10.87 -20.71 2.34
N ILE A 266 -9.92 -20.07 1.66
CA ILE A 266 -9.07 -19.03 2.25
C ILE A 266 -9.37 -17.72 1.54
N VAL A 267 -9.88 -16.73 2.29
CA VAL A 267 -10.13 -15.39 1.74
C VAL A 267 -8.94 -14.48 2.06
N LEU A 268 -8.26 -14.02 1.02
CA LEU A 268 -7.21 -13.00 1.09
C LEU A 268 -7.85 -11.61 1.00
N ASN A 269 -7.89 -10.92 2.14
CA ASN A 269 -8.33 -9.54 2.19
C ASN A 269 -7.20 -8.64 1.67
N ALA A 270 -7.54 -7.76 0.72
CA ALA A 270 -6.68 -6.66 0.31
C ALA A 270 -6.18 -5.90 1.54
N LEU A 271 -4.89 -5.53 1.56
CA LEU A 271 -4.40 -4.59 2.56
C LEU A 271 -5.16 -3.28 2.40
N LEU A 272 -5.81 -2.87 3.49
CA LEU A 272 -6.58 -1.63 3.55
C LEU A 272 -5.68 -0.41 3.36
N PRO A 273 -6.21 0.70 2.81
CA PRO A 273 -5.45 1.93 2.64
C PRO A 273 -4.96 2.46 3.98
N ARG A 274 -3.76 3.07 3.98
CA ARG A 274 -3.23 3.76 5.16
C ARG A 274 -2.42 4.99 4.78
N SER A 275 -2.29 5.91 5.73
CA SER A 275 -1.49 7.11 5.56
C SER A 275 -0.64 7.43 6.80
N PHE A 276 0.55 8.01 6.57
CA PHE A 276 1.33 8.66 7.62
C PHE A 276 0.99 10.15 7.78
N ALA A 277 0.24 10.71 6.84
CA ALA A 277 -0.06 12.12 6.80
C ALA A 277 -1.29 12.44 7.64
N LYS A 278 -1.20 13.51 8.43
CA LYS A 278 -2.31 13.96 9.29
C LYS A 278 -3.58 14.36 8.54
N ASN A 279 -3.49 14.55 7.23
CA ASN A 279 -4.61 14.90 6.37
C ASN A 279 -5.15 13.69 5.58
N GLY A 280 -4.79 12.45 5.93
CA GLY A 280 -5.30 11.23 5.30
C GLY A 280 -4.81 10.97 3.87
N ASP A 281 -3.83 11.74 3.39
CA ASP A 281 -3.23 11.61 2.07
C ASP A 281 -2.33 10.37 1.99
N PRO A 282 -2.75 9.29 1.29
CA PRO A 282 -2.05 8.01 1.34
C PRO A 282 -0.72 8.04 0.56
N TYR A 283 -0.59 8.97 -0.40
CA TYR A 283 0.61 9.14 -1.23
C TYR A 283 1.67 10.05 -0.61
N LYS A 284 1.55 10.33 0.69
CA LYS A 284 2.49 11.20 1.41
C LYS A 284 3.27 10.40 2.45
N GLY A 285 4.59 10.48 2.30
CA GLY A 285 5.55 9.82 3.16
C GLY A 285 5.57 10.30 4.61
N LYS A 286 6.17 9.51 5.50
CA LYS A 286 6.30 9.85 6.92
C LYS A 286 7.33 10.95 7.13
N LYS A 287 6.90 12.13 7.61
CA LYS A 287 7.83 13.18 8.03
C LYS A 287 8.62 12.71 9.26
N VAL A 288 9.95 12.68 9.18
CA VAL A 288 10.83 12.31 10.31
C VAL A 288 11.71 13.47 10.79
N SER A 289 11.88 14.51 9.96
CA SER A 289 12.47 15.79 10.39
C SER A 289 11.98 16.92 9.47
N SER A 290 12.42 18.16 9.72
CA SER A 290 12.09 19.31 8.86
C SER A 290 12.47 19.09 7.39
N LYS A 291 13.55 18.35 7.12
CA LYS A 291 14.12 18.13 5.79
C LYS A 291 14.00 16.68 5.28
N LYS A 292 13.38 15.77 6.04
CA LYS A 292 13.38 14.34 5.70
C LYS A 292 11.99 13.70 5.82
N TYR A 293 11.61 13.01 4.76
CA TYR A 293 10.44 12.15 4.67
C TYR A 293 10.90 10.72 4.35
N LEU A 294 10.30 9.73 5.02
CA LEU A 294 10.37 8.34 4.58
C LEU A 294 9.36 8.13 3.44
N PRO A 295 9.46 7.04 2.66
CA PRO A 295 8.51 6.75 1.58
C PRO A 295 7.05 6.67 2.05
N GLU A 296 6.14 6.89 1.12
CA GLU A 296 4.73 6.51 1.28
C GLU A 296 4.57 4.99 1.15
N LEU A 297 3.43 4.46 1.61
CA LEU A 297 3.18 3.01 1.65
C LEU A 297 2.08 2.55 0.70
N TYR A 298 1.28 3.46 0.18
CA TYR A 298 0.07 3.12 -0.55
C TYR A 298 0.37 2.53 -1.92
N SER A 299 1.37 3.03 -2.65
CA SER A 299 1.76 2.40 -3.92
C SER A 299 2.20 0.94 -3.70
N ALA A 300 2.91 0.68 -2.60
CA ALA A 300 3.31 -0.67 -2.22
C ALA A 300 2.14 -1.56 -1.79
N ILE A 301 1.11 -0.99 -1.15
CA ILE A 301 -0.13 -1.68 -0.84
C ILE A 301 -0.84 -2.11 -2.12
N LEU A 302 -0.93 -1.22 -3.12
CA LEU A 302 -1.52 -1.55 -4.42
C LEU A 302 -0.76 -2.68 -5.14
N ASP A 303 0.57 -2.67 -5.05
CA ASP A 303 1.42 -3.72 -5.59
C ASP A 303 1.17 -5.07 -4.88
N ILE A 304 1.16 -5.10 -3.54
CA ILE A 304 0.84 -6.31 -2.75
C ILE A 304 -0.56 -6.83 -3.10
N ASN A 305 -1.56 -5.95 -3.12
CA ASN A 305 -2.95 -6.30 -3.40
C ASN A 305 -3.12 -6.92 -4.79
N ARG A 306 -2.39 -6.41 -5.79
CA ARG A 306 -2.35 -6.99 -7.14
C ARG A 306 -1.82 -8.42 -7.11
N SER A 307 -0.68 -8.68 -6.46
CA SER A 307 -0.12 -10.02 -6.36
C SER A 307 -1.03 -11.00 -5.59
N LEU A 308 -1.72 -10.54 -4.55
CA LEU A 308 -2.68 -11.38 -3.82
C LEU A 308 -3.91 -11.73 -4.67
N LYS A 309 -4.38 -10.78 -5.48
CA LYS A 309 -5.47 -11.01 -6.44
C LYS A 309 -5.05 -12.03 -7.51
N GLU A 310 -3.90 -11.83 -8.13
CA GLU A 310 -3.35 -12.74 -9.15
C GLU A 310 -3.11 -14.15 -8.57
N TYR A 311 -2.62 -14.25 -7.34
CA TYR A 311 -2.50 -15.55 -6.64
C TYR A 311 -3.85 -16.24 -6.45
N ALA A 312 -4.87 -15.51 -5.96
CA ALA A 312 -6.19 -16.09 -5.73
C ALA A 312 -6.86 -16.55 -7.04
N GLU A 313 -6.70 -15.79 -8.13
CA GLU A 313 -7.25 -16.14 -9.45
C GLU A 313 -6.65 -17.43 -10.03
N ASN A 314 -5.46 -17.84 -9.57
CA ASN A 314 -4.75 -19.04 -10.05
C ASN A 314 -4.80 -20.22 -9.05
N HIS A 315 -5.54 -20.09 -7.94
CA HIS A 315 -5.60 -21.14 -6.92
C HIS A 315 -7.02 -21.47 -6.47
N ASP A 316 -7.39 -22.74 -6.63
CA ASP A 316 -8.66 -23.27 -6.13
C ASP A 316 -8.80 -23.05 -4.62
N ASN A 317 -10.03 -22.73 -4.20
CA ASN A 317 -10.40 -22.45 -2.81
C ASN A 317 -9.62 -21.29 -2.18
N VAL A 318 -9.06 -20.39 -3.00
CA VAL A 318 -8.51 -19.11 -2.55
C VAL A 318 -9.30 -17.99 -3.19
N GLU A 319 -9.82 -17.09 -2.37
CA GLU A 319 -10.69 -16.00 -2.79
C GLU A 319 -10.03 -14.66 -2.49
N TYR A 320 -10.11 -13.70 -3.40
CA TYR A 320 -9.67 -12.32 -3.13
C TYR A 320 -10.85 -11.44 -2.74
N PHE A 321 -10.65 -10.59 -1.73
CA PHE A 321 -11.65 -9.62 -1.28
C PHE A 321 -11.04 -8.23 -1.17
N ASP A 322 -11.66 -7.24 -1.80
CA ASP A 322 -11.21 -5.85 -1.79
C ASP A 322 -12.32 -4.90 -1.38
N ALA A 323 -12.05 -4.11 -0.33
CA ALA A 323 -12.96 -3.11 0.20
C ALA A 323 -12.28 -1.74 0.37
N ASN A 324 -11.17 -1.49 -0.33
CA ASN A 324 -10.40 -0.25 -0.20
C ASN A 324 -11.23 0.98 -0.52
N HIS A 325 -12.07 0.89 -1.55
CA HIS A 325 -12.96 1.96 -2.00
C HIS A 325 -13.84 2.53 -0.88
N LEU A 326 -14.23 1.73 0.13
CA LEU A 326 -15.06 2.17 1.26
C LEU A 326 -14.39 3.28 2.08
N PHE A 327 -13.06 3.30 2.14
CA PHE A 327 -12.32 4.12 3.11
C PHE A 327 -11.88 5.48 2.57
N PHE A 328 -12.22 5.83 1.32
CA PHE A 328 -11.90 7.13 0.73
C PHE A 328 -13.07 8.12 0.83
N GLN A 329 -12.78 9.41 1.04
CA GLN A 329 -13.80 10.46 1.25
C GLN A 329 -14.85 10.59 0.13
N ASN A 330 -14.55 10.13 -1.09
CA ASN A 330 -15.47 10.18 -2.22
C ASN A 330 -15.82 8.79 -2.78
N GLY A 331 -15.49 7.70 -2.09
CA GLY A 331 -15.68 6.32 -2.59
C GLY A 331 -14.86 5.97 -3.83
N VAL A 332 -13.97 6.86 -4.28
CA VAL A 332 -13.17 6.70 -5.49
C VAL A 332 -11.73 6.34 -5.10
N GLU A 333 -11.37 5.08 -5.34
CA GLU A 333 -9.98 4.61 -5.34
C GLU A 333 -9.21 5.09 -6.60
N ASN A 334 -9.94 5.44 -7.67
CA ASN A 334 -9.42 5.77 -8.99
C ASN A 334 -9.66 7.24 -9.38
N ASP A 335 -8.68 8.11 -9.14
CA ASP A 335 -8.22 9.01 -10.21
C ASP A 335 -6.85 9.64 -9.89
N ILE A 336 -5.80 9.05 -10.47
CA ILE A 336 -4.66 9.85 -10.96
C ILE A 336 -5.05 10.51 -12.31
N GLY A 337 -6.30 10.32 -12.78
CA GLY A 337 -6.89 10.95 -13.94
C GLY A 337 -7.11 12.46 -13.77
N ILE A 338 -6.80 13.16 -14.85
CA ILE A 338 -6.92 14.61 -14.97
C ILE A 338 -8.41 14.92 -15.22
N GLU A 339 -9.10 15.57 -14.28
CA GLU A 339 -10.36 16.25 -14.61
C GLU A 339 -10.10 17.28 -15.72
N HIS A 340 -11.07 17.51 -16.61
CA HIS A 340 -11.07 18.59 -17.62
C HIS A 340 -10.89 20.01 -17.04
N SER A 341 -10.79 20.14 -15.70
CA SER A 341 -10.48 21.35 -14.95
C SER A 341 -8.98 21.53 -14.61
N GLY A 342 -8.13 20.55 -14.92
CA GLY A 342 -6.69 20.58 -14.63
C GLY A 342 -6.31 20.39 -13.15
N LYS A 343 -7.28 20.15 -12.25
CA LYS A 343 -7.03 19.87 -10.82
C LYS A 343 -7.28 18.40 -10.52
N LYS A 344 -6.23 17.65 -10.16
CA LYS A 344 -6.35 16.28 -9.65
C LYS A 344 -7.08 16.29 -8.31
N LYS A 345 -8.24 15.64 -8.19
CA LYS A 345 -8.80 15.31 -6.87
C LYS A 345 -7.89 14.28 -6.22
N LYS A 346 -7.41 14.60 -5.04
CA LYS A 346 -6.48 13.72 -4.32
C LYS A 346 -7.28 12.65 -3.58
N ALA A 347 -6.93 11.38 -3.75
CA ALA A 347 -7.46 10.33 -2.87
C ALA A 347 -7.09 10.66 -1.43
N VAL A 348 -8.09 10.73 -0.54
CA VAL A 348 -7.92 11.05 0.89
C VAL A 348 -8.70 10.03 1.69
N ILE A 349 -8.03 9.39 2.63
CA ILE A 349 -8.65 8.45 3.56
C ILE A 349 -9.61 9.21 4.48
N ASN A 350 -10.84 8.71 4.58
CA ASN A 350 -11.88 9.30 5.40
C ASN A 350 -11.58 9.05 6.89
N GLN A 351 -11.29 10.12 7.64
CA GLN A 351 -10.97 10.03 9.06
C GLN A 351 -12.15 9.50 9.91
N GLU A 352 -13.40 9.72 9.48
CA GLU A 352 -14.56 9.15 10.18
C GLU A 352 -14.61 7.63 10.07
N LEU A 353 -14.08 7.07 8.98
CA LEU A 353 -14.05 5.63 8.74
C LEU A 353 -12.75 5.00 9.23
N MET A 354 -11.63 5.74 9.22
CA MET A 354 -10.34 5.33 9.77
C MET A 354 -9.75 6.43 10.66
N TYR A 355 -9.97 6.33 11.98
CA TYR A 355 -9.75 7.45 12.93
C TYR A 355 -8.30 7.95 13.01
N ASP A 356 -7.34 7.10 12.67
CA ASP A 356 -5.91 7.41 12.59
C ASP A 356 -5.32 7.16 11.20
N PHE A 357 -6.18 7.08 10.18
CA PHE A 357 -5.84 6.74 8.80
C PHE A 357 -5.14 5.38 8.64
N LEU A 358 -5.44 4.43 9.54
CA LEU A 358 -4.99 3.03 9.49
C LEU A 358 -6.05 2.06 10.05
N HIS A 359 -6.64 2.37 11.20
CA HIS A 359 -7.59 1.49 11.86
C HIS A 359 -9.01 1.94 11.58
N PRO A 360 -9.91 1.03 11.18
CA PRO A 360 -11.32 1.35 11.06
C PRO A 360 -11.91 1.85 12.38
N SER A 361 -12.75 2.88 12.31
CA SER A 361 -13.65 3.26 13.39
C SER A 361 -14.84 2.28 13.46
N PRO A 362 -15.72 2.36 14.46
CA PRO A 362 -16.97 1.60 14.45
C PRO A 362 -17.79 1.81 13.16
N LYS A 363 -17.84 3.06 12.63
CA LYS A 363 -18.51 3.33 11.35
C LYS A 363 -17.81 2.63 10.17
N GLY A 364 -16.47 2.61 10.17
CA GLY A 364 -15.69 1.85 9.18
C GLY A 364 -15.91 0.34 9.27
N TYR A 365 -15.95 -0.21 10.49
CA TYR A 365 -16.25 -1.62 10.73
C TYR A 365 -17.67 -2.00 10.32
N ASP A 366 -18.67 -1.10 10.46
CA ASP A 366 -20.03 -1.42 10.04
C ASP A 366 -20.15 -1.61 8.53
N LEU A 367 -19.48 -0.75 7.75
CA LEU A 367 -19.41 -0.86 6.28
C LEU A 367 -18.60 -2.09 5.86
N LEU A 368 -17.40 -2.26 6.41
CA LEU A 368 -16.56 -3.43 6.10
C LEU A 368 -17.26 -4.73 6.49
N GLY A 369 -17.94 -4.77 7.64
CA GLY A 369 -18.64 -5.94 8.14
C GLY A 369 -19.81 -6.36 7.25
N HIS A 370 -20.49 -5.39 6.64
CA HIS A 370 -21.53 -5.64 5.66
C HIS A 370 -20.99 -6.39 4.43
N ASP A 371 -19.98 -5.85 3.75
CA ASP A 371 -19.41 -6.45 2.53
C ASP A 371 -18.77 -7.83 2.80
N ILE A 372 -18.05 -7.96 3.92
CA ILE A 372 -17.50 -9.26 4.36
C ILE A 372 -18.63 -10.27 4.58
N ALA A 373 -19.72 -9.86 5.25
CA ALA A 373 -20.84 -10.73 5.52
C ALA A 373 -21.56 -11.18 4.24
N GLU A 374 -21.64 -10.33 3.20
CA GLU A 374 -22.17 -10.73 1.90
C GLU A 374 -21.28 -11.78 1.22
N LYS A 375 -19.96 -11.57 1.20
CA LYS A 375 -19.00 -12.53 0.64
C LYS A 375 -19.02 -13.86 1.39
N VAL A 376 -19.03 -13.83 2.72
CA VAL A 376 -19.13 -15.05 3.55
C VAL A 376 -20.41 -15.81 3.22
N ASN A 377 -21.57 -15.14 3.09
CA ASN A 377 -22.80 -15.80 2.69
C ASN A 377 -22.74 -16.41 1.29
N ALA A 378 -22.03 -15.79 0.36
CA ALA A 378 -21.87 -16.34 -0.98
C ALA A 378 -21.04 -17.63 -0.97
N LEU A 379 -20.05 -17.73 -0.07
CA LEU A 379 -19.18 -18.90 0.07
C LEU A 379 -19.78 -20.05 0.89
N LEU A 380 -20.80 -19.76 1.72
CA LEU A 380 -21.51 -20.77 2.53
C LEU A 380 -22.68 -21.44 1.78
N LYS A 381 -23.05 -20.92 0.61
CA LYS A 381 -24.06 -21.52 -0.28
C LYS A 381 -23.42 -22.57 -1.16
#